data_AF-A0A9W9X1Z3-F1
#
_entry.id   AF-A0A9W9X1Z3-F1
#
_cell.length_a   1.000
_cell.length_b   1.000
_cell.length_c   1.000
_cell.angle_alpha   90.00
_cell.angle_beta   90.00
_cell.angle_gamma   90.00
#
_symmetry.space_group_name_H-M   'P 1'
#
loop_
_entity.id
_entity.type
_entity.pdbx_description
1 polymer ?
#
loop_
_entity_poly.entity_id
_entity_poly.type
_entity_poly.pdbx_seq_one_letter_code
_entity_poly.pdbx_strand_id
1 'polypeptide(L)'
;MPSSSHNFAYTALVNPSDITLDLTNPHITASQLWDGLLAKARAAEGFVGGAILSTTVLDESINEDGNLVINREVVFSAMPDAKPVHEKVTAYEPSQVDFEQPNGSVISNVISEGLHGELYLTYVFRWMHPGLSAEEVKRVMEKEKMGAKTAVQATLVAVRKLVQEENAARKSAV
;
A
#
# COMPACT_ATOMS: atom_id res chain seq x y z
N MET A 1 24.28 -14.44 -12.84
CA MET A 1 23.05 -14.47 -13.65
C MET A 1 22.36 -13.13 -13.48
N PRO A 2 21.79 -12.50 -14.53
CA PRO A 2 21.02 -11.28 -14.36
C PRO A 2 19.86 -11.55 -13.40
N SER A 3 19.67 -10.68 -12.41
CA SER A 3 18.61 -10.87 -11.41
C SER A 3 17.26 -10.79 -12.09
N SER A 4 16.41 -11.80 -11.91
CA SER A 4 15.00 -11.78 -12.32
C SER A 4 14.14 -10.91 -11.40
N SER A 5 14.76 -10.02 -10.61
CA SER A 5 14.09 -9.19 -9.60
C SER A 5 14.32 -7.71 -9.88
N HIS A 6 13.27 -6.89 -9.69
CA HIS A 6 13.35 -5.44 -9.66
C HIS A 6 13.07 -4.93 -8.25
N ASN A 7 14.02 -4.17 -7.68
CA ASN A 7 13.92 -3.65 -6.32
C ASN A 7 14.02 -2.13 -6.32
N PHE A 8 13.07 -1.45 -5.68
CA PHE A 8 13.13 0.00 -5.46
C PHE A 8 12.18 0.41 -4.34
N ALA A 9 12.30 1.66 -3.88
CA ALA A 9 11.41 2.23 -2.89
C ALA A 9 10.95 3.63 -3.27
N TYR A 10 9.76 4.01 -2.81
CA TYR A 10 9.25 5.37 -2.89
C TYR A 10 8.73 5.82 -1.54
N THR A 11 9.17 7.01 -1.14
CA THR A 11 8.79 7.64 0.12
C THR A 11 8.03 8.92 -0.15
N ALA A 12 6.96 9.14 0.61
CA ALA A 12 6.24 10.41 0.66
C ALA A 12 6.12 10.90 2.10
N LEU A 13 6.26 12.21 2.27
CA LEU A 13 5.91 12.89 3.51
C LEU A 13 4.39 12.88 3.66
N VAL A 14 3.90 12.40 4.81
CA VAL A 14 2.47 12.17 5.06
C VAL A 14 1.74 13.48 5.31
N ASN A 15 2.38 14.42 6.03
CA ASN A 15 1.85 15.74 6.34
C ASN A 15 2.79 16.82 5.77
N PRO A 16 2.78 17.07 4.45
CA PRO A 16 3.68 18.02 3.84
C PRO A 16 3.25 19.47 4.15
N SER A 17 4.23 20.32 4.43
CA SER A 17 4.00 21.71 4.90
C SER A 17 3.51 22.67 3.81
N ASP A 18 3.61 22.27 2.54
CA ASP A 18 3.19 23.04 1.37
C ASP A 18 1.69 22.89 1.06
N ILE A 19 0.98 22.01 1.77
CA ILE A 19 -0.47 21.88 1.68
C ILE A 19 -1.10 22.48 2.94
N THR A 20 -2.07 23.37 2.76
CA THR A 20 -2.88 23.88 3.89
C THR A 20 -3.58 22.70 4.56
N LEU A 21 -3.31 22.49 5.84
CA LEU A 21 -4.00 21.48 6.64
C LEU A 21 -5.28 22.10 7.20
N ASP A 22 -6.43 21.59 6.77
CA ASP A 22 -7.75 22.04 7.18
C ASP A 22 -8.76 20.88 7.20
N LEU A 23 -10.06 21.18 7.28
CA LEU A 23 -11.11 20.16 7.28
C LEU A 23 -11.21 19.37 5.97
N THR A 24 -10.67 19.90 4.88
CA THR A 24 -10.63 19.25 3.56
C THR A 24 -9.31 18.52 3.29
N ASN A 25 -8.29 18.78 4.11
CA ASN A 25 -6.99 18.11 4.06
C ASN A 25 -6.44 17.93 5.49
N PRO A 26 -6.98 16.98 6.27
CA PRO A 26 -6.65 16.84 7.67
C PRO A 26 -5.23 16.33 7.89
N HIS A 27 -4.64 16.72 9.02
CA HIS A 27 -3.40 16.12 9.50
C HIS A 27 -3.62 14.64 9.84
N ILE A 28 -2.80 13.75 9.28
CA ILE A 28 -2.86 12.31 9.55
C ILE A 28 -1.90 11.98 10.70
N THR A 29 -2.39 11.31 11.73
CA THR A 29 -1.57 10.71 12.80
C THR A 29 -1.03 9.33 12.41
N ALA A 30 -0.01 8.83 13.11
CA ALA A 30 0.53 7.49 12.85
C ALA A 30 -0.55 6.39 12.99
N SER A 31 -1.42 6.48 14.00
CA SER A 31 -2.54 5.54 14.20
C SER A 31 -3.52 5.57 13.03
N GLN A 32 -3.90 6.76 12.55
CA GLN A 32 -4.81 6.89 11.40
C GLN A 32 -4.17 6.37 10.10
N LEU A 33 -2.87 6.56 9.94
CA LEU A 33 -2.14 5.99 8.81
C LEU A 33 -2.13 4.46 8.88
N TRP A 34 -1.90 3.90 10.07
CA TRP A 34 -1.95 2.47 10.33
C TRP A 34 -3.34 1.88 10.00
N ASP A 35 -4.41 2.48 10.54
CA ASP A 35 -5.79 2.07 10.24
C ASP A 35 -6.08 2.15 8.75
N GLY A 36 -5.57 3.19 8.09
CA GLY A 36 -5.64 3.37 6.64
C GLY A 36 -4.93 2.25 5.86
N LEU A 37 -3.77 1.79 6.30
CA LEU A 37 -3.06 0.66 5.68
C LEU A 37 -3.81 -0.67 5.88
N LEU A 38 -4.42 -0.88 7.04
CA LEU A 38 -5.26 -2.06 7.30
C LEU A 38 -6.54 -2.04 6.46
N ALA A 39 -7.17 -0.88 6.31
CA ALA A 39 -8.32 -0.70 5.41
C ALA A 39 -7.93 -0.99 3.96
N LYS A 40 -6.76 -0.50 3.51
CA LYS A 40 -6.21 -0.80 2.19
C LYS A 40 -5.93 -2.29 1.99
N ALA A 41 -5.45 -2.98 3.03
CA ALA A 41 -5.21 -4.42 2.96
C ALA A 41 -6.51 -5.21 2.71
N ARG A 42 -7.65 -4.70 3.16
CA ARG A 42 -8.96 -5.35 2.96
C ARG A 42 -9.69 -4.91 1.67
N ALA A 43 -9.48 -3.68 1.20
CA ALA A 43 -10.19 -3.11 0.05
C ALA A 43 -9.26 -2.20 -0.78
N ALA A 44 -8.27 -2.77 -1.47
CA ALA A 44 -7.20 -1.99 -2.10
C ALA A 44 -7.67 -1.14 -3.29
N GLU A 45 -8.74 -1.53 -3.98
CA GLU A 45 -9.34 -0.78 -5.08
C GLU A 45 -9.81 0.63 -4.66
N GLY A 46 -10.20 0.81 -3.39
CA GLY A 46 -10.55 2.12 -2.83
C GLY A 46 -9.35 3.06 -2.65
N PHE A 47 -8.12 2.54 -2.71
CA PHE A 47 -6.89 3.28 -2.47
C PHE A 47 -6.03 3.39 -3.73
N VAL A 48 -5.99 2.33 -4.53
CA VAL A 48 -5.16 2.20 -5.72
C VAL A 48 -5.96 1.66 -6.90
N GLY A 49 -7.19 2.16 -7.10
CA GLY A 49 -8.12 1.73 -8.16
C GLY A 49 -7.58 1.80 -9.59
N GLY A 50 -6.54 2.62 -9.84
CA GLY A 50 -5.83 2.62 -11.11
C GLY A 50 -5.01 1.36 -11.38
N ALA A 51 -4.63 0.62 -10.33
CA ALA A 51 -3.82 -0.60 -10.38
C ALA A 51 -4.58 -1.87 -9.99
N ILE A 52 -5.55 -1.77 -9.07
CA ILE A 52 -6.33 -2.91 -8.56
C ILE A 52 -7.81 -2.64 -8.82
N LEU A 53 -8.48 -3.60 -9.45
CA LEU A 53 -9.90 -3.54 -9.78
C LEU A 53 -10.79 -4.04 -8.64
N SER A 54 -10.34 -5.08 -7.93
CA SER A 54 -11.07 -5.65 -6.80
C SER A 54 -10.14 -6.38 -5.84
N THR A 55 -10.58 -6.43 -4.58
CA THR A 55 -9.98 -7.21 -3.50
C THR A 55 -11.05 -8.13 -2.91
N THR A 56 -10.69 -9.37 -2.58
CA THR A 56 -11.55 -10.30 -1.83
C THR A 56 -10.73 -10.89 -0.69
N VAL A 57 -11.13 -10.60 0.54
CA VAL A 57 -10.52 -11.22 1.73
C VAL A 57 -11.03 -12.66 1.82
N LEU A 58 -10.10 -13.61 1.89
CA LEU A 58 -10.39 -15.04 2.02
C LEU A 58 -10.51 -15.42 3.50
N ASP A 59 -9.53 -15.01 4.30
CA ASP A 59 -9.49 -15.21 5.74
C ASP A 59 -8.60 -14.19 6.45
N GLU A 60 -8.82 -14.03 7.75
CA GLU A 60 -7.98 -13.26 8.65
C GLU A 60 -7.62 -14.12 9.86
N SER A 61 -6.36 -14.06 10.29
CA SER A 61 -5.85 -14.81 11.44
C SER A 61 -4.76 -14.03 12.16
N ILE A 62 -4.38 -14.50 13.36
CA ILE A 62 -3.20 -14.02 14.08
C ILE A 62 -2.14 -15.11 14.00
N ASN A 63 -0.94 -14.77 13.55
CA ASN A 63 0.16 -15.72 13.46
C ASN A 63 0.82 -15.99 14.83
N GLU A 64 1.80 -16.90 14.86
CA GLU A 64 2.50 -17.29 16.09
C GLU A 64 3.23 -16.13 16.77
N ASP A 65 3.63 -15.11 16.01
CA ASP A 65 4.29 -13.89 16.48
C ASP A 65 3.30 -12.80 16.94
N GLY A 66 1.99 -13.08 16.91
CA GLY A 66 0.95 -12.14 17.32
C GLY A 66 0.55 -11.10 16.26
N ASN A 67 1.01 -11.25 15.02
CA ASN A 67 0.71 -10.33 13.92
C ASN A 67 -0.57 -10.74 13.19
N LEU A 68 -1.35 -9.75 12.76
CA LEU A 68 -2.49 -9.98 11.88
C LEU A 68 -2.01 -10.43 10.50
N VAL A 69 -2.58 -11.52 10.01
CA VAL A 69 -2.40 -12.06 8.66
C VAL A 69 -3.73 -12.02 7.93
N ILE A 70 -3.75 -11.41 6.75
CA ILE A 70 -4.91 -11.34 5.85
C ILE A 70 -4.54 -12.07 4.57
N ASN A 71 -5.21 -13.18 4.29
CA ASN A 71 -5.12 -13.84 2.99
C ASN A 71 -6.20 -13.26 2.08
N ARG A 72 -5.80 -12.78 0.91
CA ARG A 72 -6.71 -12.12 -0.03
C ARG A 72 -6.43 -12.50 -1.47
N GLU A 73 -7.41 -12.28 -2.33
CA GLU A 73 -7.27 -12.27 -3.77
C GLU A 73 -7.39 -10.85 -4.30
N VAL A 74 -6.56 -10.49 -5.28
CA VAL A 74 -6.61 -9.20 -5.98
C VAL A 74 -6.65 -9.38 -7.49
N VAL A 75 -7.49 -8.57 -8.16
CA VAL A 75 -7.52 -8.48 -9.62
C VAL A 75 -6.83 -7.19 -10.06
N PHE A 76 -5.74 -7.31 -10.82
CA PHE A 76 -4.98 -6.16 -11.30
C PHE A 76 -5.57 -5.58 -12.58
N SER A 77 -5.62 -4.25 -12.69
CA SER A 77 -6.16 -3.54 -13.86
C SER A 77 -5.38 -3.80 -15.15
N ALA A 78 -4.10 -4.12 -15.03
CA ALA A 78 -3.25 -4.48 -16.17
C ALA A 78 -3.59 -5.85 -16.76
N MET A 79 -4.31 -6.70 -16.03
CA MET A 79 -4.65 -8.07 -16.41
C MET A 79 -6.08 -8.41 -15.93
N PRO A 80 -7.12 -7.72 -16.44
CA PRO A 80 -8.48 -7.84 -15.92
C PRO A 80 -9.09 -9.23 -16.13
N ASP A 81 -8.69 -9.93 -17.19
CA ASP A 81 -9.18 -11.27 -17.52
C ASP A 81 -8.31 -12.39 -16.93
N ALA A 82 -7.23 -12.05 -16.20
CA ALA A 82 -6.38 -13.03 -15.56
C ALA A 82 -6.99 -13.56 -14.27
N LYS A 83 -6.49 -14.72 -13.81
CA LYS A 83 -6.87 -15.24 -12.49
C LYS A 83 -6.47 -14.25 -11.40
N PRO A 84 -7.28 -14.09 -10.34
CA PRO A 84 -6.90 -13.29 -9.19
C PRO A 84 -5.55 -13.74 -8.62
N VAL A 85 -4.73 -12.77 -8.25
CA VAL A 85 -3.45 -13.04 -7.57
C VAL A 85 -3.74 -13.19 -6.09
N HIS A 86 -3.31 -14.31 -5.52
CA HIS A 86 -3.37 -14.50 -4.08
C HIS A 86 -2.26 -13.67 -3.42
N GLU A 87 -2.57 -12.99 -2.33
CA GLU A 87 -1.62 -12.26 -1.52
C GLU A 87 -1.77 -12.71 -0.05
N LYS A 88 -0.65 -13.04 0.59
CA LYS A 88 -0.57 -13.16 2.04
C LYS A 88 -0.09 -11.83 2.58
N VAL A 89 -0.94 -11.14 3.32
CA VAL A 89 -0.62 -9.84 3.90
C VAL A 89 -0.31 -10.00 5.38
N THR A 90 0.85 -9.56 5.85
CA THR A 90 1.22 -9.58 7.27
C THR A 90 1.37 -8.17 7.80
N ALA A 91 0.68 -7.85 8.88
CA ALA A 91 0.66 -6.53 9.50
C ALA A 91 1.48 -6.53 10.79
N TYR A 92 2.62 -5.85 10.76
CA TYR A 92 3.54 -5.64 11.87
C TYR A 92 3.29 -4.27 12.51
N GLU A 93 2.31 -4.23 13.40
CA GLU A 93 1.87 -3.00 14.05
C GLU A 93 2.99 -2.32 14.86
N PRO A 94 3.13 -0.98 14.81
CA PRO A 94 2.41 -0.01 13.98
C PRO A 94 3.16 0.39 12.70
N SER A 95 4.19 -0.36 12.33
CA SER A 95 5.26 0.16 11.46
C SER A 95 5.20 -0.34 10.03
N GLN A 96 4.62 -1.51 9.76
CA GLN A 96 4.79 -2.15 8.46
C GLN A 96 3.65 -3.09 8.10
N VAL A 97 3.29 -3.11 6.81
CA VAL A 97 2.40 -4.12 6.23
C VAL A 97 3.07 -4.70 4.99
N ASP A 98 3.29 -6.01 4.99
CA ASP A 98 3.94 -6.74 3.89
C ASP A 98 2.91 -7.51 3.08
N PHE A 99 2.98 -7.41 1.75
CA PHE A 99 2.14 -8.09 0.79
C PHE A 99 3.01 -9.09 0.01
N GLU A 100 2.83 -10.38 0.26
CA GLU A 100 3.60 -11.46 -0.38
C GLU A 100 2.77 -12.13 -1.47
N GLN A 101 3.32 -12.22 -2.69
CA GLN A 101 2.72 -12.91 -3.83
C GLN A 101 3.37 -14.28 -4.08
N PRO A 102 2.64 -15.26 -4.67
CA PRO A 102 3.14 -16.61 -4.94
C PRO A 102 4.41 -16.69 -5.79
N ASN A 103 4.67 -15.68 -6.63
CA ASN A 103 5.89 -15.61 -7.44
C ASN A 103 7.13 -15.16 -6.64
N GLY A 104 7.00 -14.92 -5.33
CA GLY A 104 8.05 -14.42 -4.44
C GLY A 104 8.16 -12.89 -4.40
N SER A 105 7.30 -12.17 -5.11
CA SER A 105 7.26 -10.71 -5.01
C SER A 105 6.78 -10.28 -3.64
N VAL A 106 7.37 -9.22 -3.11
CA VAL A 106 7.00 -8.62 -1.83
C VAL A 106 6.89 -7.12 -1.99
N ILE A 107 5.82 -6.55 -1.46
CA ILE A 107 5.62 -5.11 -1.34
C ILE A 107 5.47 -4.80 0.14
N SER A 108 6.33 -3.92 0.67
CA SER A 108 6.30 -3.50 2.07
C SER A 108 5.85 -2.05 2.16
N ASN A 109 4.74 -1.81 2.85
CA ASN A 109 4.27 -0.46 3.16
C ASN A 109 4.75 -0.12 4.58
N VAL A 110 5.73 0.78 4.69
CA VAL A 110 6.42 1.13 5.93
C VAL A 110 6.02 2.53 6.37
N ILE A 111 5.62 2.65 7.64
CA ILE A 111 5.43 3.89 8.37
C ILE A 111 6.72 4.16 9.15
N SER A 112 7.28 5.36 8.99
CA SER A 112 8.49 5.75 9.71
C SER A 112 8.45 7.21 10.14
N GLU A 113 9.16 7.52 11.23
CA GLU A 113 9.32 8.87 11.74
C GLU A 113 10.67 9.48 11.32
N GLY A 114 10.67 10.76 10.98
CA GLY A 114 11.85 11.58 10.81
C GLY A 114 12.42 12.05 12.13
N LEU A 115 13.64 12.58 12.10
CA LEU A 115 14.35 13.06 13.29
C LEU A 115 13.58 14.16 14.04
N HIS A 116 12.71 14.90 13.34
CA HIS A 116 11.95 16.01 13.90
C HIS A 116 10.45 15.69 14.02
N GLY A 117 10.08 14.41 14.00
CA GLY A 117 8.69 13.96 14.14
C GLY A 117 7.89 13.97 12.84
N GLU A 118 8.54 14.11 11.68
CA GLU A 118 7.88 13.97 10.38
C GLU A 118 7.38 12.54 10.19
N LEU A 119 6.16 12.36 9.68
CA LEU A 119 5.62 11.05 9.37
C LEU A 119 5.82 10.73 7.88
N TYR A 120 6.40 9.58 7.58
CA TYR A 120 6.63 9.12 6.21
C TYR A 120 5.90 7.82 5.92
N LEU A 121 5.42 7.70 4.68
CA LEU A 121 4.96 6.44 4.10
C LEU A 121 5.92 6.02 3.00
N THR A 122 6.55 4.86 3.17
CA THR A 122 7.49 4.29 2.21
C THR A 122 6.98 2.98 1.66
N TYR A 123 6.85 2.85 0.35
CA TYR A 123 6.60 1.55 -0.29
C TYR A 123 7.91 1.00 -0.82
N VAL A 124 8.28 -0.20 -0.39
CA VAL A 124 9.44 -0.96 -0.86
C VAL A 124 8.94 -2.10 -1.71
N PHE A 125 9.41 -2.17 -2.95
CA PHE A 125 9.02 -3.19 -3.91
C PHE A 125 10.19 -4.13 -4.15
N ARG A 126 9.91 -5.43 -4.05
CA ARG A 126 10.73 -6.52 -4.58
C ARG A 126 9.84 -7.29 -5.54
N TRP A 127 9.88 -6.94 -6.82
CA TRP A 127 9.11 -7.65 -7.85
C TRP A 127 9.93 -8.73 -8.52
N MET A 128 9.34 -9.92 -8.61
CA MET A 128 9.92 -11.08 -9.28
C MET A 128 9.27 -11.24 -10.65
N HIS A 129 10.11 -11.34 -11.68
CA HIS A 129 9.73 -11.49 -13.08
C HIS A 129 10.19 -12.84 -13.64
N PRO A 130 9.65 -13.97 -13.15
CA PRO A 130 10.07 -15.28 -13.62
C PRO A 130 9.78 -15.41 -15.12
N GLY A 131 10.78 -15.85 -15.88
CA GLY A 131 10.66 -16.10 -17.32
C GLY A 131 10.87 -14.89 -18.24
N LEU A 132 11.07 -13.68 -17.70
CA LEU A 132 11.47 -12.52 -18.52
C LEU A 132 12.99 -12.45 -18.69
N SER A 133 13.42 -12.05 -19.89
CA SER A 133 14.81 -11.66 -20.17
C SER A 133 15.17 -10.34 -19.49
N ALA A 134 16.48 -10.03 -19.40
CA ALA A 134 16.94 -8.79 -18.79
C ALA A 134 16.42 -7.53 -19.53
N GLU A 135 16.33 -7.60 -20.86
CA GLU A 135 15.79 -6.53 -21.70
C GLU A 135 14.28 -6.33 -21.50
N GLU A 136 13.53 -7.42 -21.32
CA GLU A 136 12.10 -7.38 -21.00
C GLU A 136 11.86 -6.78 -19.63
N VAL A 137 12.59 -7.26 -18.61
CA VAL A 137 12.55 -6.71 -17.25
C VAL A 137 12.78 -5.20 -17.30
N LYS A 138 13.81 -4.72 -18.01
CA LYS A 138 14.10 -3.28 -18.13
C LYS A 138 12.94 -2.47 -18.74
N ARG A 139 12.17 -3.04 -19.67
CA ARG A 139 11.00 -2.36 -20.26
C ARG A 139 9.83 -2.25 -19.27
N VAL A 140 9.61 -3.29 -18.46
CA VAL A 140 8.51 -3.29 -17.49
C VAL A 140 8.84 -2.35 -16.31
N MET A 141 10.11 -2.28 -15.90
CA MET A 141 10.60 -1.47 -14.77
C MET A 141 10.13 -0.02 -14.79
N GLU A 142 10.19 0.69 -15.92
CA GLU A 142 9.80 2.11 -15.95
C GLU A 142 8.30 2.31 -15.67
N LYS A 143 7.45 1.45 -16.24
CA LYS A 143 5.99 1.49 -16.00
C LYS A 143 5.67 1.17 -14.53
N GLU A 144 6.33 0.15 -14.02
CA GLU A 144 6.26 -0.33 -12.65
C GLU A 144 6.66 0.75 -11.64
N LYS A 145 7.77 1.43 -11.92
CA LYS A 145 8.31 2.52 -11.13
C LYS A 145 7.37 3.73 -11.10
N MET A 146 6.70 4.06 -12.20
CA MET A 146 5.66 5.11 -12.20
C MET A 146 4.43 4.67 -11.41
N GLY A 147 3.95 3.44 -11.62
CA GLY A 147 2.78 2.89 -10.93
C GLY A 147 2.94 2.89 -9.41
N ALA A 148 4.14 2.53 -8.93
CA ALA A 148 4.47 2.55 -7.52
C ALA A 148 4.43 3.95 -6.88
N LYS A 149 4.99 4.97 -7.56
CA LYS A 149 4.89 6.36 -7.10
C LYS A 149 3.43 6.79 -6.96
N THR A 150 2.60 6.48 -7.97
CA THR A 150 1.17 6.76 -7.96
C THR A 150 0.46 6.03 -6.81
N ALA A 151 0.84 4.78 -6.52
CA ALA A 151 0.23 4.00 -5.45
C ALA A 151 0.45 4.61 -4.05
N VAL A 152 1.64 5.15 -3.78
CA VAL A 152 1.94 5.86 -2.52
C VAL A 152 1.05 7.10 -2.40
N GLN A 153 1.02 7.93 -3.45
CA GLN A 153 0.24 9.18 -3.44
C GLN A 153 -1.26 8.93 -3.31
N ALA A 154 -1.80 7.98 -4.08
CA ALA A 154 -3.21 7.63 -4.06
C ALA A 154 -3.63 7.06 -2.69
N THR A 155 -2.76 6.26 -2.05
CA THR A 155 -3.02 5.77 -0.69
C THR A 155 -3.14 6.93 0.30
N LEU A 156 -2.21 7.90 0.28
CA LEU A 156 -2.31 9.05 1.19
C LEU A 156 -3.58 9.87 0.97
N VAL A 157 -3.99 10.07 -0.29
CA VAL A 157 -5.27 10.75 -0.61
C VAL A 157 -6.46 9.99 -0.02
N ALA A 158 -6.52 8.67 -0.20
CA ALA A 158 -7.58 7.85 0.33
C ALA A 158 -7.62 7.86 1.87
N VAL A 159 -6.46 7.77 2.53
CA VAL A 159 -6.37 7.85 4.00
C VAL A 159 -6.86 9.21 4.51
N ARG A 160 -6.47 10.32 3.87
CA ARG A 160 -6.98 11.65 4.26
C ARG A 160 -8.49 11.75 4.13
N LYS A 161 -9.07 11.16 3.08
CA LYS A 161 -10.52 11.11 2.89
C LYS A 161 -11.20 10.33 4.02
N LEU A 162 -10.66 9.18 4.41
CA LEU A 162 -11.19 8.40 5.55
C LEU A 162 -11.15 9.20 6.86
N VAL A 163 -10.04 9.89 7.13
CA VAL A 163 -9.90 10.75 8.31
C VAL A 163 -10.89 11.92 8.27
N GLN A 164 -11.13 12.49 7.09
CA GLN A 164 -12.12 13.56 6.92
C GLN A 164 -13.54 13.08 7.22
N GLU A 165 -13.93 11.92 6.69
CA GLU A 165 -15.24 11.30 6.91
C GLU A 165 -15.45 10.93 8.39
N GLU A 166 -14.43 10.36 9.03
CA GLU A 166 -14.44 10.05 10.47
C GLU A 166 -14.64 11.31 11.32
N ASN A 167 -13.90 12.38 11.03
CA ASN A 167 -14.03 13.66 11.72
C ASN A 167 -15.41 14.30 11.54
N ALA A 168 -15.99 14.18 10.34
CA ALA A 168 -17.34 14.66 10.07
C ALA A 168 -18.39 13.87 10.86
N ALA A 169 -18.29 12.53 10.87
CA ALA A 169 -19.19 11.66 11.62
C ALA A 169 -19.14 11.95 13.14
N ARG A 170 -17.94 12.16 13.70
CA ARG A 170 -17.77 12.55 15.12
C ARG A 170 -18.45 13.88 15.45
N LYS A 171 -18.39 14.87 14.55
CA LYS A 171 -19.07 16.16 14.76
C LYS A 171 -20.59 16.09 14.69
N SER A 172 -21.15 15.16 13.92
CA SER A 172 -22.60 14.96 13.84
C SER A 172 -23.19 14.16 15.02
N ALA A 173 -22.33 13.51 15.81
CA ALA A 173 -22.73 12.71 16.98
C ALA A 173 -22.68 13.49 18.32
N VAL A 174 -22.26 14.76 18.29
CA VAL A 174 -22.17 15.69 19.44
C VAL A 174 -23.18 16.81 19.27
#